data_AF-A0A7S4KJ96-F1
#
_entry.id   AF-A0A7S4KJ96-F1
#
_cell.length_a   1.000
_cell.length_b   1.000
_cell.length_c   1.000
_cell.angle_alpha   90.00
_cell.angle_beta   90.00
_cell.angle_gamma   90.00
#
_symmetry.space_group_name_H-M   'P 1'
#
loop_
_entity.id
_entity.type
_entity.pdbx_description
1 polymer ?
#
loop_
_entity_poly.entity_id
_entity_poly.type
_entity_poly.pdbx_seq_one_letter_code
_entity_poly.pdbx_strand_id
1 'polypeptide(L)'
;EGDGLSSGQTMPSMGEEEEVKFIKQRVSLYADDRPAFGQGTLFLTTHQIIWRNDERLDETVKLHWRSVIVHAISRDTSAFPHPCIYCQVLADDAVREMIANCSQSAPDAKMNGAEEEEEEEEGMEGGEHYH
;
A
#
# COMPACT_ATOMS: atom_id res chain seq x y z
N GLU A 1 30.02 -9.03 5.60
CA GLU A 1 30.62 -8.26 4.48
C GLU A 1 29.56 -7.31 3.95
N GLY A 2 29.83 -6.01 3.98
CA GLY A 2 29.18 -5.01 3.11
C GLY A 2 27.85 -4.38 3.54
N ASP A 3 27.76 -3.74 4.71
CA ASP A 3 26.68 -2.77 4.95
C ASP A 3 27.04 -1.43 4.28
N GLY A 4 26.95 -1.44 2.95
CA GLY A 4 27.17 -0.27 2.11
C GLY A 4 26.02 0.72 2.26
N LEU A 5 26.11 1.61 3.25
CA LEU A 5 25.36 2.86 3.24
C LEU A 5 25.89 3.73 2.08
N SER A 6 25.33 3.54 0.89
CA SER A 6 25.61 4.38 -0.27
C SER A 6 25.18 5.81 0.01
N SER A 7 26.10 6.74 -0.24
CA SER A 7 25.97 8.19 -0.12
C SER A 7 24.67 8.69 -0.76
N GLY A 8 23.73 9.15 0.07
CA GLY A 8 22.41 9.65 -0.36
C GLY A 8 21.28 9.26 0.59
N GLN A 9 21.47 8.26 1.45
CA GLN A 9 20.46 7.86 2.42
C GLN A 9 20.51 8.77 3.65
N THR A 10 19.65 9.78 3.69
CA THR A 10 19.37 10.48 4.95
C THR A 10 18.63 9.52 5.87
N MET A 11 19.14 9.24 7.07
CA MET A 11 18.37 8.47 8.04
C MET A 11 17.13 9.28 8.46
N PRO A 12 15.97 8.64 8.70
CA PRO A 12 14.86 9.34 9.32
C PRO A 12 15.29 9.88 10.70
N SER A 13 14.76 11.04 11.10
CA SER A 13 14.96 11.53 12.48
C SER A 13 14.29 10.54 13.45
N MET A 14 15.10 10.00 14.35
CA MET A 14 14.74 8.96 15.32
C MET A 14 15.01 9.49 16.74
N GLY A 15 14.29 8.94 17.72
CA GLY A 15 14.53 9.28 19.13
C GLY A 15 15.89 8.78 19.64
N GLU A 16 16.35 9.32 20.77
CA GLU A 16 17.71 9.07 21.31
C GLU A 16 18.03 7.59 21.62
N GLU A 17 17.01 6.71 21.68
CA GLU A 17 17.15 5.27 21.97
C GLU A 17 16.69 4.36 20.82
N GLU A 18 16.31 4.93 19.67
CA GLU A 18 15.78 4.16 18.54
C GLU A 18 16.90 3.72 17.60
N GLU A 19 16.96 2.42 17.32
CA GLU A 19 18.00 1.82 16.47
C GLU A 19 17.36 1.17 15.24
N VAL A 20 17.96 1.40 14.07
CA VAL A 20 17.56 0.74 12.82
C VAL A 20 18.09 -0.70 12.83
N LYS A 21 17.17 -1.67 12.80
CA LYS A 21 17.50 -3.10 12.75
C LYS A 21 17.57 -3.65 11.33
N PHE A 22 16.83 -3.04 10.40
CA PHE A 22 16.81 -3.48 9.02
C PHE A 22 16.46 -2.34 8.07
N ILE A 23 17.09 -2.33 6.90
CA ILE A 23 16.82 -1.37 5.82
C ILE A 23 16.57 -2.15 4.55
N LYS A 24 15.49 -1.84 3.85
CA LYS A 24 15.18 -2.38 2.54
C LYS A 24 14.75 -1.29 1.60
N GLN A 25 15.53 -1.08 0.55
CA GLN A 25 15.20 -0.18 -0.54
C GLN A 25 14.20 -0.83 -1.49
N ARG A 26 13.59 0.01 -2.33
CA ARG A 26 12.71 -0.40 -3.43
C ARG A 26 11.45 -1.16 -2.97
N VAL A 27 10.90 -0.76 -1.84
CA VAL A 27 9.67 -1.31 -1.26
C VAL A 27 8.50 -0.44 -1.67
N SER A 28 7.50 -1.01 -2.32
CA SER A 28 6.24 -0.33 -2.60
C SER A 28 5.30 -0.44 -1.40
N LEU A 29 4.71 0.68 -0.98
CA LEU A 29 3.71 0.71 0.09
C LEU A 29 2.30 0.79 -0.51
N TYR A 30 1.42 -0.07 -0.03
CA TYR A 30 -0.01 -0.09 -0.35
C TYR A 30 -0.78 0.08 0.95
N ALA A 31 -1.87 0.83 0.92
CA ALA A 31 -2.79 0.96 2.04
C ALA A 31 -4.23 1.03 1.56
N ASP A 32 -5.09 0.26 2.20
CA ASP A 32 -6.50 0.09 1.85
C ASP A 32 -6.66 -0.42 0.40
N ASP A 33 -7.62 0.12 -0.35
CA ASP A 33 -7.93 -0.19 -1.74
C ASP A 33 -7.22 0.73 -2.75
N ARG A 34 -6.19 1.48 -2.30
CA ARG A 34 -5.48 2.43 -3.15
C ARG A 34 -4.32 1.78 -3.91
N PRO A 35 -3.99 2.33 -5.10
CA PRO A 35 -2.71 2.08 -5.77
C PRO A 35 -1.52 2.30 -4.84
N ALA A 36 -0.36 1.76 -5.22
CA ALA A 36 0.88 1.97 -4.49
C ALA A 36 1.14 3.47 -4.30
N PHE A 37 1.72 3.87 -3.16
CA PHE A 37 2.22 5.24 -2.98
C PHE A 37 3.57 5.47 -3.66
N GLY A 38 3.99 4.55 -4.54
CA GLY A 38 5.29 4.55 -5.20
C GLY A 38 6.33 3.69 -4.50
N GLN A 39 7.58 3.86 -4.91
CA GLN A 39 8.72 3.11 -4.42
C GLN A 39 9.45 3.90 -3.32
N GLY A 40 9.78 3.22 -2.23
CA GLY A 40 10.45 3.83 -1.09
C GLY A 40 11.43 2.91 -0.38
N THR A 41 12.02 3.45 0.67
CA THR A 41 12.90 2.72 1.58
C THR A 41 12.16 2.41 2.87
N LEU A 42 12.12 1.12 3.23
CA LEU A 42 11.59 0.60 4.47
C LEU A 42 12.70 0.50 5.51
N PHE A 43 12.48 1.12 6.67
CA PHE A 43 13.32 1.03 7.85
C PHE A 43 12.51 0.31 8.95
N LEU A 44 13.06 -0.79 9.46
CA LEU A 44 12.53 -1.45 10.64
C LEU A 44 13.42 -1.06 11.80
N THR A 45 12.88 -0.31 12.74
CA THR A 45 13.60 0.12 13.94
C THR A 45 13.18 -0.71 15.15
N THR A 46 13.80 -0.47 16.29
CA THR A 46 13.37 -1.07 17.57
C THR A 46 11.94 -0.67 17.97
N HIS A 47 11.44 0.48 17.52
CA HIS A 47 10.16 1.04 17.96
C HIS A 47 9.09 1.17 16.87
N GLN A 48 9.52 1.33 15.63
CA GLN A 48 8.65 1.70 14.52
C GLN A 48 9.01 0.99 13.21
N ILE A 49 8.01 0.85 12.36
CA ILE A 49 8.14 0.63 10.92
C ILE A 49 8.07 2.01 10.28
N ILE A 50 9.07 2.37 9.50
CA ILE A 50 9.12 3.63 8.79
C ILE A 50 9.26 3.32 7.31
N TRP A 51 8.31 3.76 6.50
CA TRP A 51 8.44 3.77 5.06
C TRP A 51 8.57 5.22 4.60
N ARG A 52 9.59 5.52 3.80
CA ARG A 52 9.78 6.83 3.19
C ARG A 52 9.86 6.69 1.68
N ASN A 53 9.08 7.49 0.97
CA ASN A 53 9.12 7.52 -0.49
C ASN A 53 10.51 8.02 -0.97
N ASP A 54 11.07 7.38 -2.00
CA ASP A 54 12.41 7.70 -2.49
C ASP A 54 12.43 8.99 -3.36
N GLU A 55 11.30 9.34 -3.99
CA GLU A 55 11.13 10.53 -4.85
C GLU A 55 10.53 11.73 -4.10
N ARG A 56 9.70 11.46 -3.08
CA ARG A 56 8.95 12.45 -2.29
C ARG A 56 9.31 12.31 -0.82
N LEU A 57 10.47 12.84 -0.44
CA LEU A 57 11.06 12.59 0.89
C LEU A 57 10.20 13.10 2.07
N ASP A 58 9.27 14.02 1.81
CA ASP A 58 8.24 14.50 2.75
C ASP A 58 7.12 13.48 2.98
N GLU A 59 6.91 12.54 2.05
CA GLU A 59 5.98 11.42 2.20
C GLU A 59 6.64 10.29 3.00
N THR A 60 6.40 10.30 4.31
CA THR A 60 6.84 9.27 5.24
C THR A 60 5.66 8.73 6.04
N VAL A 61 5.52 7.40 6.07
CA VAL A 61 4.56 6.69 6.92
C VAL A 61 5.33 6.04 8.06
N LYS A 62 4.90 6.33 9.30
CA LYS A 62 5.47 5.74 10.52
C LYS A 62 4.40 4.98 11.28
N LEU A 63 4.70 3.74 11.65
CA LEU A 63 3.83 2.87 12.43
C LEU A 63 4.59 2.34 13.63
N HIS A 64 4.04 2.43 14.84
CA HIS A 64 4.62 1.73 15.98
C HIS A 64 4.39 0.22 15.87
N TRP A 65 5.37 -0.59 16.29
CA TRP A 65 5.17 -2.05 16.32
C TRP A 65 3.93 -2.48 17.13
N ARG A 66 3.59 -1.70 18.17
CA ARG A 66 2.41 -1.94 19.01
C ARG A 66 1.07 -1.72 18.30
N SER A 67 1.04 -0.99 17.19
CA SER A 67 -0.19 -0.83 16.39
C SER A 67 -0.38 -1.94 15.35
N VAL A 68 0.63 -2.77 15.10
CA VAL A 68 0.49 -3.94 14.21
C VAL A 68 -0.21 -5.06 14.96
N ILE A 69 -1.44 -5.37 14.54
CA ILE A 69 -2.27 -6.43 15.14
C ILE A 69 -1.86 -7.79 14.53
N VAL A 70 -1.70 -7.83 13.21
CA VAL A 70 -1.32 -9.03 12.45
C VAL A 70 -0.28 -8.64 11.41
N HIS A 71 0.74 -9.47 11.25
CA HIS A 71 1.63 -9.45 10.08
C HIS A 71 1.67 -10.85 9.46
N ALA A 72 1.67 -10.93 8.14
CA ALA A 72 1.68 -12.20 7.41
C ALA A 72 2.44 -12.06 6.09
N ILE A 73 2.99 -13.17 5.61
CA ILE A 73 3.55 -13.27 4.27
C ILE A 73 2.44 -13.75 3.35
N SER A 74 1.94 -12.87 2.48
CA SER A 74 1.00 -13.25 1.42
C SER A 74 1.77 -13.64 0.16
N ARG A 75 1.43 -14.79 -0.40
CA ARG A 75 1.95 -15.26 -1.71
C ARG A 75 0.81 -15.51 -2.70
N ASP A 76 -0.43 -15.25 -2.27
CA ASP A 76 -1.60 -15.47 -3.10
C ASP A 76 -1.75 -14.31 -4.08
N THR A 77 -1.32 -14.57 -5.31
CA THR A 77 -1.39 -13.57 -6.37
C THR A 77 -2.77 -13.41 -6.99
N SER A 78 -3.76 -14.22 -6.57
CA SER A 78 -5.15 -14.03 -6.98
C SER A 78 -5.83 -12.88 -6.21
N ALA A 79 -5.41 -12.64 -4.96
CA ALA A 79 -5.95 -11.58 -4.11
C ALA A 79 -5.18 -10.26 -4.22
N PHE A 80 -3.88 -10.30 -4.49
CA PHE A 80 -3.03 -9.11 -4.66
C PHE A 80 -1.93 -9.44 -5.67
N PRO A 81 -1.58 -8.57 -6.64
CA PRO A 81 -0.83 -8.98 -7.83
C PRO A 81 0.58 -9.52 -7.55
N HIS A 82 1.15 -9.30 -6.36
CA HIS A 82 2.53 -9.65 -6.02
C HIS A 82 2.63 -10.34 -4.65
N PRO A 83 3.56 -11.27 -4.41
CA PRO A 83 3.87 -11.72 -3.06
C PRO A 83 4.31 -10.53 -2.18
N CYS A 84 3.73 -10.39 -1.00
CA CYS A 84 3.92 -9.22 -0.15
C CYS A 84 3.89 -9.55 1.35
N ILE A 85 4.30 -8.58 2.16
CA ILE A 85 4.04 -8.60 3.60
C ILE A 85 2.73 -7.84 3.82
N TYR A 86 1.72 -8.53 4.32
CA TYR A 86 0.45 -7.93 4.73
C TYR A 86 0.52 -7.59 6.22
N CYS A 87 0.07 -6.38 6.58
CA CYS A 87 -0.07 -5.97 7.96
C CYS A 87 -1.49 -5.42 8.19
N GLN A 88 -2.18 -5.96 9.19
CA GLN A 88 -3.37 -5.33 9.75
C GLN A 88 -2.94 -4.45 10.92
N VAL A 89 -3.31 -3.17 10.88
CA VAL A 89 -2.89 -2.17 11.86
C VAL A 89 -4.08 -1.53 12.55
N LEU A 90 -3.94 -1.23 13.84
CA LEU A 90 -4.81 -0.33 14.58
C LEU A 90 -4.41 1.11 14.26
N ALA A 91 -4.99 1.67 13.21
CA ALA A 91 -4.67 3.02 12.76
C ALA A 91 -5.43 4.09 13.58
N ASP A 92 -4.67 4.92 14.30
CA ASP A 92 -5.16 6.18 14.87
C ASP A 92 -5.27 7.28 13.79
N ASP A 93 -5.79 8.44 14.19
CA ASP A 93 -6.03 9.56 13.27
C ASP A 93 -4.72 10.07 12.63
N ALA A 94 -3.61 10.05 13.37
CA ALA A 94 -2.31 10.51 12.86
C ALA A 94 -1.79 9.59 11.74
N VAL A 95 -1.88 8.27 11.92
CA VAL A 95 -1.53 7.30 10.88
C VAL A 95 -2.44 7.45 9.66
N ARG A 96 -3.75 7.61 9.87
CA ARG A 96 -4.72 7.80 8.79
C ARG A 96 -4.42 9.06 7.99
N GLU A 97 -4.07 10.16 8.65
CA GLU A 97 -3.69 11.42 8.00
C GLU A 97 -2.40 11.28 7.20
N MET A 98 -1.35 10.67 7.75
CA MET A 98 -0.09 10.41 7.01
C MET A 98 -0.35 9.63 5.73
N ILE A 99 -1.16 8.58 5.85
CA ILE A 99 -1.54 7.71 4.75
C ILE A 99 -2.42 8.44 3.73
N ALA A 100 -3.34 9.31 4.16
CA ALA A 100 -4.20 10.11 3.28
C ALA A 100 -3.41 11.17 2.50
N ASN A 101 -2.34 11.69 3.09
CA ASN A 101 -1.47 12.70 2.48
C ASN A 101 -0.44 12.12 1.50
N CYS A 102 -0.29 10.79 1.42
CA CYS A 102 0.60 10.15 0.45
C CYS A 102 -0.01 10.21 -0.96
N SER A 103 0.76 10.71 -1.93
CA SER A 103 0.36 10.69 -3.33
C SER A 103 0.38 9.26 -3.86
N GLN A 104 -0.68 8.86 -4.55
CA GLN A 104 -0.72 7.59 -5.25
C GLN A 104 0.20 7.66 -6.47
N SER A 105 0.95 6.59 -6.75
CA SER A 105 1.56 6.43 -8.07
C SER A 105 0.45 6.16 -9.09
N ALA A 106 0.78 6.34 -10.37
CA ALA A 106 -0.08 5.79 -11.42
C ALA A 106 -0.36 4.30 -11.08
N PRO A 107 -1.61 3.82 -11.27
CA PRO A 107 -1.93 2.43 -11.02
C PRO A 107 -0.98 1.57 -11.84
N ASP A 108 -0.42 0.52 -11.22
CA ASP A 108 0.29 -0.51 -11.96
C ASP A 108 -0.66 -1.02 -13.04
N ALA A 109 -0.31 -0.78 -14.30
CA ALA A 109 -1.19 -1.08 -15.43
C ALA A 109 -1.36 -2.59 -15.58
N LYS A 110 -2.31 -3.17 -14.83
CA LYS A 110 -3.20 -4.29 -15.19
C LYS A 110 -4.49 -4.20 -14.38
N MET A 111 -5.31 -3.21 -14.70
CA MET A 111 -6.76 -3.30 -14.61
C MET A 111 -7.23 -4.11 -15.82
N ASN A 112 -7.79 -5.31 -15.63
CA ASN A 112 -8.63 -6.09 -16.57
C ASN A 112 -9.09 -7.35 -15.80
N GLY A 113 -10.34 -7.77 -15.74
CA GLY A 113 -11.57 -7.19 -16.24
C GLY A 113 -12.75 -7.83 -15.48
N ALA A 114 -13.72 -7.02 -15.11
CA ALA A 114 -15.08 -7.47 -14.89
C ALA A 114 -15.87 -6.84 -16.03
N GLU A 115 -16.22 -7.66 -17.02
CA GLU A 115 -17.18 -7.30 -18.05
C GLU A 115 -18.51 -7.08 -17.33
N GLU A 116 -18.99 -5.83 -17.30
CA GLU A 116 -20.37 -5.53 -16.94
C GLU A 116 -21.23 -6.02 -18.11
N GLU A 117 -21.81 -7.22 -17.98
CA GLU A 117 -22.87 -7.67 -18.87
C GLU A 117 -24.10 -6.76 -18.62
N GLU A 118 -24.38 -5.87 -19.57
CA GLU A 118 -25.65 -5.15 -19.63
C GLU A 118 -26.75 -6.17 -19.98
N GLU A 119 -27.56 -6.57 -19.00
CA GLU A 119 -28.81 -7.30 -19.25
C GLU A 119 -29.81 -6.34 -19.92
N GLU A 120 -30.02 -6.50 -21.23
CA GLU A 120 -31.17 -5.89 -21.91
C GLU A 120 -32.45 -6.64 -21.47
N GLU A 121 -33.27 -6.02 -20.62
CA GLU A 121 -34.65 -6.46 -20.36
C GLU A 121 -35.50 -6.26 -21.64
N GLU A 122 -35.81 -7.33 -22.36
CA GLU A 122 -36.87 -7.32 -23.37
C GLU A 122 -38.25 -7.25 -22.68
N GLY A 123 -38.80 -6.03 -22.64
CA GLY A 123 -40.18 -5.77 -22.26
C GLY A 123 -41.17 -6.36 -23.27
N MET A 124 -41.86 -7.42 -22.87
CA MET A 124 -42.94 -8.08 -23.61
C MET A 124 -44.30 -7.49 -23.18
N GLU A 125 -44.96 -6.72 -24.05
CA GLU A 125 -46.40 -6.40 -23.97
C GLU A 125 -46.87 -6.09 -25.40
N GLY A 126 -47.70 -6.86 -26.09
CA GLY A 126 -49.03 -7.32 -25.70
C GLY A 126 -50.08 -6.39 -26.31
N GLY A 127 -50.58 -6.67 -27.52
CA GLY A 127 -51.54 -5.77 -28.20
C GLY A 127 -52.16 -6.28 -29.51
N GLU A 128 -52.87 -7.41 -29.41
CA GLU A 128 -54.13 -7.77 -30.09
C GLU A 128 -54.43 -7.39 -31.56
N HIS A 129 -54.57 -8.46 -32.35
CA HIS A 129 -55.26 -8.69 -33.62
C HIS A 129 -56.64 -8.01 -33.81
N TYR A 130 -57.01 -7.58 -35.03
CA TYR A 130 -58.27 -7.95 -35.72
C TYR A 130 -58.21 -7.64 -37.23
N HIS A 131 -58.92 -8.51 -37.98
CA HIS A 131 -59.01 -8.68 -39.43
C HIS A 131 -59.50 -7.48 -40.25
#